data_AF-A0A9D5ZVS1-F1
#
_entry.id   AF-A0A9D5ZVS1-F1
#
_cell.length_a   1.000
_cell.length_b   1.000
_cell.length_c   1.000
_cell.angle_alpha   90.00
_cell.angle_beta   90.00
_cell.angle_gamma   90.00
#
_symmetry.space_group_name_H-M   'P 1'
#
loop_
_entity.id
_entity.type
_entity.pdbx_description
1 polymer ?
#
loop_
_entity_poly.entity_id
_entity_poly.type
_entity_poly.pdbx_seq_one_letter_code
_entity_poly.pdbx_strand_id
1 'polypeptide(L)'
;MNILLVAPRYTAYMYPLGIAYVCSALKAAGHEVHGLNLALEDDPLAAVERAVKAVRPQALGVGGLTPVFGQIRDILAAARRVDPGIVTVLGGGALTSEPELIFQASGADYGVFGEGEVTATELIRAIEAGQDPGGVEGIVHRTRGGRPVFTAKRRPAPELDLLPFPDFEAFGLRESLAGLTGDVSIIASRGCPFNCTFCYNVLGRHSHRMRSMDNLFAEIDCLLSKYDVKTLGLVDELFAAKPARVHEFCERIKPYGVRWHTQLRVDSVDEGAIEAMREAGCYHVQYGLESMSPAVLASMGKKITPRQIVAALELTHKKGTEAYGAFIFGDPAETLASIDETVGWWLANRRYSIHLAPIICWPGSKNYLAAVEKGLIKDKLAFIEAGCPPVNLTGLDDAVYHRVVALLLIASETLLLPAKLVEAAAKAPYVYDIACRCPHCAGMARFDAVSARAIPLGRIAAHLNCPECGLPMDIPLPMQPAGPGPEALPRLRAAEEGAGAPGGDAERAERLKDLTREFPDWAGAWHALGLTRLRLGMQDHAFEALRQAVRNNPFEPAYLASFAGLLADLGFGVFARAFDEQAAIVSLATRAVSGAPGGGEDHARAAAILQSVGIAWGPGEEPSRDPDKA
;
A
#
# COMPACT_ATOMS: atom_id res chain seq x y z
N MET A 1 13.31 -10.34 -34.44
CA MET A 1 12.34 -11.21 -33.75
C MET A 1 11.11 -10.38 -33.39
N ASN A 2 9.91 -10.95 -33.49
CA ASN A 2 8.66 -10.34 -33.02
C ASN A 2 8.36 -10.78 -31.58
N ILE A 3 8.15 -9.84 -30.66
CA ILE A 3 8.12 -10.09 -29.21
C ILE A 3 6.88 -9.45 -28.59
N LEU A 4 6.19 -10.18 -27.71
CA LEU A 4 5.11 -9.66 -26.88
C LEU A 4 5.58 -9.54 -25.42
N LEU A 5 5.56 -8.34 -24.86
CA LEU A 5 5.82 -8.09 -23.44
C LEU A 5 4.50 -7.87 -22.70
N VAL A 6 4.28 -8.64 -21.64
CA VAL A 6 3.04 -8.59 -20.85
C VAL A 6 3.31 -8.04 -19.45
N ALA A 7 2.64 -6.96 -19.09
CA ALA A 7 2.67 -6.37 -17.75
C ALA A 7 1.47 -6.90 -16.91
N PRO A 8 1.71 -7.60 -15.78
CA PRO A 8 0.66 -8.09 -14.90
C PRO A 8 -0.19 -6.97 -14.26
N ARG A 9 -1.38 -7.32 -13.75
CA ARG A 9 -2.27 -6.38 -13.06
C ARG A 9 -1.92 -6.32 -11.57
N TYR A 10 -1.64 -5.12 -11.07
CA TYR A 10 -1.45 -4.86 -9.64
C TYR A 10 -2.72 -4.29 -9.00
N THR A 11 -2.88 -4.48 -7.68
CA THR A 11 -4.02 -3.95 -6.91
C THR A 11 -4.04 -2.42 -6.90
N ALA A 12 -2.88 -1.79 -6.73
CA ALA A 12 -2.69 -0.36 -6.95
C ALA A 12 -1.99 -0.16 -8.30
N TYR A 13 -2.59 0.63 -9.17
CA TYR A 13 -2.05 0.84 -10.51
C TYR A 13 -0.89 1.82 -10.50
N MET A 14 0.23 1.40 -11.08
CA MET A 14 1.34 2.25 -11.50
C MET A 14 1.74 1.83 -12.91
N TYR A 15 2.16 2.79 -13.73
CA TYR A 15 2.67 2.46 -15.06
C TYR A 15 3.84 1.48 -14.96
N PRO A 16 3.90 0.41 -15.77
CA PRO A 16 4.88 -0.67 -15.59
C PRO A 16 6.27 -0.28 -16.12
N LEU A 17 6.94 0.64 -15.41
CA LEU A 17 8.14 1.33 -15.86
C LEU A 17 9.32 0.38 -16.15
N GLY A 18 9.54 -0.64 -15.30
CA GLY A 18 10.64 -1.57 -15.47
C GLY A 18 10.60 -2.36 -16.79
N ILE A 19 9.42 -2.90 -17.15
CA ILE A 19 9.27 -3.62 -18.43
C ILE A 19 9.22 -2.67 -19.63
N ALA A 20 8.81 -1.40 -19.43
CA ALA A 20 8.90 -0.36 -20.45
C ALA A 20 10.35 0.01 -20.81
N TYR A 21 11.28 0.00 -19.86
CA TYR A 21 12.72 0.11 -20.16
C TYR A 21 13.23 -1.08 -20.98
N VAL A 22 12.83 -2.30 -20.63
CA VAL A 22 13.19 -3.52 -21.38
C VAL A 22 12.62 -3.47 -22.80
N CYS A 23 11.38 -2.98 -22.97
CA CYS A 23 10.76 -2.77 -24.27
C CYS A 23 11.62 -1.87 -25.17
N SER A 24 12.01 -0.70 -24.67
CA SER A 24 12.86 0.22 -25.41
C SER A 24 14.23 -0.35 -25.75
N ALA A 25 14.85 -1.12 -24.85
CA ALA A 25 16.14 -1.76 -25.12
C ALA A 25 16.04 -2.80 -26.24
N LEU A 26 14.99 -3.63 -26.23
CA LEU A 26 14.72 -4.60 -27.29
C LEU A 26 14.40 -3.93 -28.63
N LYS A 27 13.64 -2.83 -28.64
CA LYS A 27 13.39 -2.03 -29.85
C LYS A 27 14.67 -1.41 -30.40
N ALA A 28 15.51 -0.82 -29.53
CA ALA A 28 16.81 -0.26 -29.89
C ALA A 28 17.77 -1.34 -30.46
N ALA A 29 17.58 -2.60 -30.09
CA ALA A 29 18.31 -3.73 -30.62
C ALA A 29 17.81 -4.22 -32.00
N GLY A 30 16.76 -3.60 -32.55
CA GLY A 30 16.20 -3.93 -33.87
C GLY A 30 15.07 -4.95 -33.84
N HIS A 31 14.49 -5.25 -32.68
CA HIS A 31 13.36 -6.18 -32.57
C HIS A 31 12.02 -5.44 -32.68
N GLU A 32 11.00 -6.14 -33.18
CA GLU A 32 9.62 -5.66 -33.17
C GLU A 32 9.00 -6.07 -31.83
N VAL A 33 8.58 -5.10 -31.02
CA VAL A 33 8.13 -5.33 -29.64
C VAL A 33 6.77 -4.71 -29.41
N HIS A 34 5.84 -5.52 -28.95
CA HIS A 34 4.47 -5.16 -28.60
C HIS A 34 4.30 -5.25 -27.08
N GLY A 35 3.63 -4.26 -26.48
CA GLY A 35 3.30 -4.29 -25.06
C GLY A 35 1.82 -4.62 -24.83
N LEU A 36 1.54 -5.35 -23.75
CA LEU A 36 0.19 -5.62 -23.26
C LEU A 36 0.13 -5.29 -21.78
N ASN A 37 -0.70 -4.32 -21.40
CA ASN A 37 -0.91 -3.92 -20.01
C ASN A 37 -2.23 -4.49 -19.49
N LEU A 38 -2.14 -5.53 -18.66
CA LEU A 38 -3.34 -6.22 -18.15
C LEU A 38 -4.16 -5.39 -17.15
N ALA A 39 -3.65 -4.24 -16.69
CA ALA A 39 -4.43 -3.32 -15.88
C ALA A 39 -5.50 -2.55 -16.69
N LEU A 40 -5.36 -2.49 -18.03
CA LEU A 40 -6.30 -1.82 -18.94
C LEU A 40 -7.36 -2.76 -19.52
N GLU A 41 -7.29 -4.05 -19.20
CA GLU A 41 -8.19 -5.07 -19.73
C GLU A 41 -9.26 -5.40 -18.71
N ASP A 42 -10.42 -5.91 -19.12
CA ASP A 42 -11.41 -6.44 -18.16
C ASP A 42 -11.04 -7.88 -17.76
N ASP A 43 -10.79 -8.73 -18.76
CA ASP A 43 -10.35 -10.12 -18.61
C ASP A 43 -8.86 -10.26 -19.01
N PRO A 44 -7.94 -10.38 -18.02
CA PRO A 44 -6.51 -10.48 -18.27
C PRO A 44 -6.12 -11.65 -19.17
N LEU A 45 -6.67 -12.85 -18.92
CA LEU A 45 -6.20 -14.05 -19.60
C LEU A 45 -6.73 -14.13 -21.02
N ALA A 46 -7.99 -13.73 -21.24
CA ALA A 46 -8.52 -13.60 -22.58
C ALA A 46 -7.75 -12.54 -23.39
N ALA A 47 -7.29 -11.45 -22.75
CA ALA A 47 -6.46 -10.44 -23.40
C ALA A 47 -5.11 -10.99 -23.86
N VAL A 48 -4.44 -11.79 -23.03
CA VAL A 48 -3.20 -12.49 -23.43
C VAL A 48 -3.45 -13.37 -24.64
N GLU A 49 -4.49 -14.20 -24.61
CA GLU A 49 -4.80 -15.11 -25.72
C GLU A 49 -5.13 -14.36 -27.02
N ARG A 50 -5.88 -13.24 -26.93
CA ARG A 50 -6.15 -12.36 -28.08
C ARG A 50 -4.86 -11.75 -28.63
N ALA A 51 -3.99 -11.23 -27.78
CA ALA A 51 -2.75 -10.60 -28.17
C ALA A 51 -1.81 -11.59 -28.87
N VAL A 52 -1.65 -12.81 -28.34
CA VAL A 52 -0.82 -13.86 -28.96
C VAL A 52 -1.36 -14.22 -30.36
N LYS A 53 -2.69 -14.34 -30.54
CA LYS A 53 -3.29 -14.60 -31.86
C LYS A 53 -3.08 -13.46 -32.86
N ALA A 54 -3.21 -12.21 -32.40
CA ALA A 54 -3.11 -11.03 -33.25
C ALA A 54 -1.66 -10.73 -33.65
N VAL A 55 -0.77 -10.68 -32.67
CA VAL A 55 0.65 -10.33 -32.86
C VAL A 55 1.43 -11.48 -33.48
N ARG A 56 1.07 -12.74 -33.18
CA ARG A 56 1.86 -13.95 -33.51
C ARG A 56 3.34 -13.78 -33.09
N PRO A 57 3.60 -13.51 -31.80
CA PRO A 57 4.95 -13.29 -31.32
C PRO A 57 5.76 -14.58 -31.33
N GLN A 58 7.06 -14.47 -31.61
CA GLN A 58 8.00 -15.59 -31.52
C GLN A 58 8.48 -15.80 -30.08
N ALA A 59 8.45 -14.74 -29.27
CA ALA A 59 8.76 -14.80 -27.85
C ALA A 59 7.77 -13.95 -27.03
N LEU A 60 7.44 -14.43 -25.83
CA LEU A 60 6.68 -13.69 -24.83
C LEU A 60 7.55 -13.43 -23.61
N GLY A 61 7.68 -12.16 -23.25
CA GLY A 61 8.31 -11.72 -22.01
C GLY A 61 7.26 -11.33 -20.97
N VAL A 62 7.45 -11.78 -19.74
CA VAL A 62 6.61 -11.37 -18.59
C VAL A 62 7.47 -11.24 -17.35
N GLY A 63 7.15 -10.29 -16.48
CA GLY A 63 7.84 -10.12 -15.21
C GLY A 63 7.02 -9.28 -14.24
N GLY A 64 7.44 -9.28 -12.97
CA GLY A 64 6.76 -8.53 -11.94
C GLY A 64 7.40 -8.72 -10.57
N LEU A 65 6.80 -8.11 -9.56
CA LEU A 65 7.15 -8.34 -8.15
C LEU A 65 6.53 -9.64 -7.65
N THR A 66 7.00 -10.12 -6.50
CA THR A 66 6.54 -11.38 -5.89
C THR A 66 5.01 -11.53 -5.77
N PRO A 67 4.23 -10.49 -5.38
CA PRO A 67 2.77 -10.64 -5.24
C PRO A 67 2.02 -11.05 -6.50
N VAL A 68 2.57 -10.80 -7.69
CA VAL A 68 1.92 -11.15 -8.97
C VAL A 68 2.43 -12.47 -9.55
N PHE A 69 3.18 -13.27 -8.78
CA PHE A 69 3.76 -14.52 -9.30
C PHE A 69 2.70 -15.53 -9.80
N GLY A 70 1.55 -15.63 -9.13
CA GLY A 70 0.43 -16.44 -9.63
C GLY A 70 -0.04 -16.00 -11.02
N GLN A 71 -0.23 -14.69 -11.22
CA GLN A 71 -0.61 -14.13 -12.51
C GLN A 71 0.46 -14.39 -13.59
N ILE A 72 1.74 -14.30 -13.25
CA ILE A 72 2.84 -14.63 -14.17
C ILE A 72 2.68 -16.05 -14.71
N ARG A 73 2.42 -17.03 -13.84
CA ARG A 73 2.18 -18.42 -14.24
C ARG A 73 0.97 -18.54 -15.18
N ASP A 74 -0.12 -17.86 -14.84
CA ASP A 74 -1.35 -17.91 -15.65
C ASP A 74 -1.16 -17.27 -17.02
N ILE A 75 -0.40 -16.17 -17.12
CA ILE A 75 -0.02 -15.52 -18.39
C ILE A 75 0.79 -16.47 -19.27
N LEU A 76 1.82 -17.11 -18.70
CA LEU A 76 2.65 -18.08 -19.43
C LEU A 76 1.81 -19.27 -19.93
N ALA A 77 0.90 -19.77 -19.09
CA ALA A 77 0.00 -20.86 -19.47
C ALA A 77 -1.00 -20.43 -20.56
N ALA A 78 -1.59 -19.23 -20.46
CA ALA A 78 -2.52 -18.69 -21.45
C ALA A 78 -1.87 -18.52 -22.82
N ALA A 79 -0.63 -18.04 -22.87
CA ALA A 79 0.11 -17.93 -24.11
C ALA A 79 0.38 -19.29 -24.76
N ARG A 80 0.82 -20.28 -23.96
CA ARG A 80 1.08 -21.65 -24.44
C ARG A 80 -0.17 -22.41 -24.87
N ARG A 81 -1.36 -22.04 -24.38
CA ARG A 81 -2.63 -22.59 -24.90
C ARG A 81 -2.88 -22.19 -26.34
N VAL A 82 -2.43 -20.99 -26.75
CA VAL A 82 -2.58 -20.48 -28.11
C VAL A 82 -1.44 -20.95 -29.00
N ASP A 83 -0.21 -20.84 -28.52
CA ASP A 83 0.99 -21.27 -29.22
C ASP A 83 1.87 -22.12 -28.29
N PRO A 84 1.79 -23.46 -28.35
CA PRO A 84 2.63 -24.34 -27.53
C PRO A 84 4.13 -24.21 -27.79
N GLY A 85 4.54 -23.63 -28.92
CA GLY A 85 5.94 -23.43 -29.32
C GLY A 85 6.51 -22.06 -28.98
N ILE A 86 5.73 -21.15 -28.40
CA ILE A 86 6.18 -19.80 -28.07
C ILE A 86 7.33 -19.83 -27.06
N VAL A 87 8.40 -19.09 -27.34
CA VAL A 87 9.52 -18.95 -26.40
C VAL A 87 9.09 -18.05 -25.25
N THR A 88 9.22 -18.53 -24.01
CA THR A 88 8.84 -17.75 -22.83
C THR A 88 10.05 -17.24 -22.04
N VAL A 89 10.05 -15.95 -21.72
CA VAL A 89 11.10 -15.27 -20.96
C VAL A 89 10.49 -14.66 -19.70
N LEU A 90 10.92 -15.13 -18.54
CA LEU A 90 10.53 -14.60 -17.24
C LEU A 90 11.53 -13.53 -16.76
N GLY A 91 11.07 -12.46 -16.13
CA GLY A 91 11.95 -11.49 -15.49
C GLY A 91 11.37 -10.81 -14.26
N GLY A 92 12.00 -9.72 -13.86
CA GLY A 92 11.53 -8.85 -12.78
C GLY A 92 11.94 -9.30 -11.38
N GLY A 93 11.37 -8.60 -10.39
CA GLY A 93 11.73 -8.78 -8.99
C GLY A 93 11.41 -10.16 -8.43
N ALA A 94 10.29 -10.77 -8.84
CA ALA A 94 9.91 -12.11 -8.41
C ALA A 94 11.04 -13.11 -8.72
N LEU A 95 11.47 -13.18 -9.98
CA LEU A 95 12.57 -14.06 -10.38
C LEU A 95 13.89 -13.65 -9.70
N THR A 96 14.20 -12.36 -9.65
CA THR A 96 15.47 -11.91 -9.04
C THR A 96 15.58 -12.28 -7.56
N SER A 97 14.46 -12.33 -6.84
CA SER A 97 14.40 -12.58 -5.41
C SER A 97 14.69 -14.02 -5.00
N GLU A 98 14.19 -14.99 -5.76
CA GLU A 98 14.28 -16.43 -5.53
C GLU A 98 14.48 -17.14 -6.88
N PRO A 99 15.64 -16.98 -7.54
CA PRO A 99 15.81 -17.32 -8.96
C PRO A 99 15.53 -18.77 -9.30
N GLU A 100 16.02 -19.71 -8.50
CA GLU A 100 15.83 -21.15 -8.73
C GLU A 100 14.38 -21.57 -8.51
N LEU A 101 13.80 -21.19 -7.37
CA LEU A 101 12.44 -21.55 -7.00
C LEU A 101 11.43 -21.00 -8.01
N ILE A 102 11.52 -19.71 -8.30
CA ILE A 102 10.57 -19.00 -9.17
C ILE A 102 10.71 -19.48 -10.62
N PHE A 103 11.93 -19.68 -11.12
CA PHE A 103 12.13 -20.22 -12.46
C PHE A 103 11.54 -21.63 -12.60
N GLN A 104 11.77 -22.52 -11.62
CA GLN A 104 11.18 -23.86 -11.64
C GLN A 104 9.65 -23.80 -11.62
N ALA A 105 9.07 -23.08 -10.66
CA ALA A 105 7.63 -23.01 -10.47
C ALA A 105 6.89 -22.29 -11.62
N SER A 106 7.57 -21.40 -12.35
CA SER A 106 6.99 -20.69 -13.50
C SER A 106 6.78 -21.56 -14.74
N GLY A 107 7.61 -22.58 -14.92
CA GLY A 107 7.67 -23.36 -16.16
C GLY A 107 8.21 -22.59 -17.38
N ALA A 108 8.80 -21.41 -17.21
CA ALA A 108 9.38 -20.63 -18.30
C ALA A 108 10.59 -21.33 -18.96
N ASP A 109 10.89 -20.96 -20.20
CA ASP A 109 12.02 -21.51 -20.98
C ASP A 109 13.33 -20.81 -20.59
N TYR A 110 13.26 -19.48 -20.44
CA TYR A 110 14.36 -18.61 -20.02
C TYR A 110 13.92 -17.68 -18.90
N GLY A 111 14.89 -17.23 -18.10
CA GLY A 111 14.71 -16.24 -17.06
C GLY A 111 15.82 -15.21 -17.08
N VAL A 112 15.49 -13.95 -16.85
CA VAL A 112 16.41 -12.81 -16.72
C VAL A 112 16.32 -12.29 -15.28
N PHE A 113 17.38 -12.48 -14.50
CA PHE A 113 17.47 -11.97 -13.14
C PHE A 113 18.47 -10.80 -13.07
N GLY A 114 18.18 -9.80 -12.25
CA GLY A 114 18.91 -8.54 -12.26
C GLY A 114 18.21 -7.47 -13.10
N GLU A 115 18.99 -6.54 -13.65
CA GLU A 115 18.51 -5.53 -14.61
C GLU A 115 18.33 -6.17 -15.99
N GLY A 116 17.18 -5.92 -16.63
CA GLY A 116 16.73 -6.68 -17.79
C GLY A 116 17.13 -6.10 -19.15
N GLU A 117 17.45 -4.81 -19.23
CA GLU A 117 17.58 -4.07 -20.49
C GLU A 117 18.66 -4.66 -21.40
N VAL A 118 19.85 -4.86 -20.85
CA VAL A 118 20.99 -5.42 -21.59
C VAL A 118 20.88 -6.94 -21.68
N THR A 119 20.59 -7.61 -20.57
CA THR A 119 20.51 -9.08 -20.52
C THR A 119 19.43 -9.65 -21.44
N ALA A 120 18.23 -9.07 -21.45
CA ALA A 120 17.15 -9.53 -22.33
C ALA A 120 17.53 -9.36 -23.80
N THR A 121 18.20 -8.25 -24.14
CA THR A 121 18.67 -8.00 -25.51
C THR A 121 19.69 -9.04 -25.96
N GLU A 122 20.69 -9.35 -25.14
CA GLU A 122 21.70 -10.37 -25.46
C GLU A 122 21.07 -11.77 -25.54
N LEU A 123 20.16 -12.11 -24.63
CA LEU A 123 19.43 -13.37 -24.63
C LEU A 123 18.60 -13.55 -25.91
N ILE A 124 17.80 -12.55 -26.28
CA ILE A 124 16.95 -12.62 -27.48
C ILE A 124 17.80 -12.75 -28.74
N ARG A 125 18.94 -12.04 -28.83
CA ARG A 125 19.88 -12.19 -29.96
C ARG A 125 20.44 -13.60 -30.04
N ALA A 126 20.83 -14.21 -28.91
CA ALA A 126 21.32 -15.59 -28.88
C ALA A 126 20.23 -16.58 -29.33
N ILE A 127 18.98 -16.40 -28.86
CA ILE A 127 17.83 -17.21 -29.26
C ILE A 127 17.55 -17.08 -30.75
N GLU A 128 17.48 -15.85 -31.28
CA GLU A 128 17.24 -15.57 -32.70
C GLU A 128 18.33 -16.17 -33.60
N ALA A 129 19.58 -16.15 -33.15
CA ALA A 129 20.71 -16.74 -33.86
C ALA A 129 20.84 -18.28 -33.69
N GLY A 130 20.00 -18.91 -32.87
CA GLY A 130 20.10 -20.34 -32.55
C GLY A 130 21.39 -20.71 -31.80
N GLN A 131 21.98 -19.75 -31.08
CA GLN A 131 23.22 -19.90 -30.33
C GLN A 131 22.94 -20.37 -28.89
N ASP A 132 23.95 -20.98 -28.25
CA ASP A 132 23.89 -21.30 -26.82
C ASP A 132 23.89 -20.00 -25.99
N PRO A 133 22.86 -19.75 -25.18
CA PRO A 133 22.79 -18.53 -24.37
C PRO A 133 23.67 -18.60 -23.12
N GLY A 134 24.41 -19.70 -22.88
CA GLY A 134 25.28 -19.87 -21.71
C GLY A 134 26.36 -18.80 -21.52
N GLY A 135 26.68 -18.02 -22.57
CA GLY A 135 27.57 -16.86 -22.50
C GLY A 135 26.92 -15.55 -22.05
N VAL A 136 25.59 -15.48 -21.95
CA VAL A 136 24.86 -14.27 -21.55
C VAL A 136 24.83 -14.18 -20.03
N GLU A 137 25.33 -13.09 -19.45
CA GLU A 137 25.26 -12.90 -17.99
C GLU A 137 23.86 -12.50 -17.51
N GLY A 138 23.45 -13.03 -16.36
CA GLY A 138 22.20 -12.69 -15.68
C GLY A 138 20.99 -13.52 -16.12
N ILE A 139 21.21 -14.68 -16.73
CA ILE A 139 20.12 -15.57 -17.16
C ILE A 139 20.11 -16.91 -16.44
N VAL A 140 18.91 -17.48 -16.38
CA VAL A 140 18.67 -18.90 -16.12
C VAL A 140 17.97 -19.52 -17.32
N HIS A 141 18.37 -20.71 -17.73
CA HIS A 141 17.72 -21.45 -18.81
C HIS A 141 17.66 -22.94 -18.50
N ARG A 142 16.94 -23.72 -19.32
CA ARG A 142 16.90 -25.18 -19.18
C ARG A 142 17.97 -25.84 -20.05
N THR A 143 18.56 -26.92 -19.54
CA THR A 143 19.31 -27.86 -20.38
C THR A 143 18.34 -28.71 -21.22
N ARG A 144 18.87 -29.48 -22.19
CA ARG A 144 18.10 -30.53 -22.89
C ARG A 144 17.42 -31.53 -21.95
N GLY A 145 17.92 -31.71 -20.72
CA GLY A 145 17.33 -32.57 -19.70
C GLY A 145 16.36 -31.86 -18.74
N GLY A 146 15.99 -30.61 -19.02
CA GLY A 146 14.99 -29.84 -18.25
C GLY A 146 15.51 -29.18 -16.96
N ARG A 147 16.76 -29.42 -16.57
CA ARG A 147 17.39 -28.83 -15.38
C ARG A 147 17.70 -27.34 -15.56
N PRO A 148 17.55 -26.50 -14.52
CA PRO A 148 17.97 -25.10 -14.57
C PRO A 148 19.49 -24.98 -14.62
N VAL A 149 19.98 -24.05 -15.43
CA VAL A 149 21.38 -23.63 -15.49
C VAL A 149 21.43 -22.13 -15.36
N PHE A 150 22.21 -21.67 -14.39
CA PHE A 150 22.45 -20.26 -14.10
C PHE A 150 23.77 -19.83 -14.71
N THR A 151 23.75 -18.71 -15.41
CA THR A 151 24.95 -18.02 -15.88
C THR A 151 25.52 -17.11 -14.79
N ALA A 152 26.68 -16.51 -15.05
CA ALA A 152 27.27 -15.54 -14.14
C ALA A 152 26.30 -14.38 -13.87
N LYS A 153 26.32 -13.85 -12.65
CA LYS A 153 25.52 -12.67 -12.29
C LYS A 153 26.03 -11.46 -13.07
N ARG A 154 25.14 -10.77 -13.79
CA ARG A 154 25.46 -9.51 -14.44
C ARG A 154 25.72 -8.42 -13.40
N ARG A 155 26.78 -7.64 -13.59
CA ARG A 155 26.98 -6.40 -12.84
C ARG A 155 25.95 -5.36 -13.31
N PRO A 156 25.33 -4.59 -12.40
CA PRO A 156 24.43 -3.51 -12.80
C PRO A 156 25.11 -2.56 -13.79
N ALA A 157 24.35 -2.03 -14.76
CA ALA A 157 24.89 -1.15 -15.79
C ALA A 157 25.60 0.06 -15.14
N PRO A 158 26.88 0.33 -15.41
CA PRO A 158 27.62 1.37 -14.68
C PRO A 158 27.06 2.78 -14.95
N GLU A 159 26.55 3.02 -16.16
CA GLU A 159 26.02 4.31 -16.61
C GLU A 159 24.58 4.15 -17.07
N LEU A 160 23.66 4.81 -16.36
CA LEU A 160 22.22 4.72 -16.64
C LEU A 160 21.81 5.54 -17.87
N ASP A 161 22.60 6.54 -18.24
CA ASP A 161 22.31 7.44 -19.38
C ASP A 161 22.35 6.71 -20.73
N LEU A 162 23.02 5.55 -20.80
CA LEU A 162 23.08 4.70 -21.98
C LEU A 162 21.80 3.90 -22.21
N LEU A 163 20.92 3.81 -21.21
CA LEU A 163 19.65 3.13 -21.36
C LEU A 163 18.66 4.02 -22.13
N PRO A 164 17.93 3.46 -23.11
CA PRO A 164 16.89 4.22 -23.78
C PRO A 164 15.77 4.56 -22.80
N PHE A 165 15.10 5.69 -23.03
CA PHE A 165 13.93 6.07 -22.23
C PHE A 165 12.82 5.02 -22.32
N PRO A 166 11.98 4.87 -21.28
CA PRO A 166 10.90 3.91 -21.27
C PRO A 166 9.96 4.10 -22.45
N ASP A 167 9.48 2.99 -23.00
CA ASP A 167 8.42 3.04 -24.00
C ASP A 167 7.08 3.26 -23.30
N PHE A 168 6.67 4.52 -23.21
CA PHE A 168 5.41 4.94 -22.59
C PHE A 168 4.18 4.58 -23.44
N GLU A 169 4.35 4.38 -24.74
CA GLU A 169 3.24 4.08 -25.65
C GLU A 169 2.90 2.59 -25.63
N ALA A 170 3.93 1.73 -25.56
CA ALA A 170 3.77 0.27 -25.63
C ALA A 170 2.83 -0.31 -24.57
N PHE A 171 2.69 0.32 -23.39
CA PHE A 171 1.80 -0.14 -22.32
C PHE A 171 0.63 0.81 -22.03
N GLY A 172 0.30 1.68 -23.00
CA GLY A 172 -0.90 2.52 -22.97
C GLY A 172 -0.87 3.60 -21.89
N LEU A 173 0.20 4.41 -21.81
CA LEU A 173 0.27 5.50 -20.84
C LEU A 173 -0.88 6.50 -21.02
N ARG A 174 -1.30 6.79 -22.25
CA ARG A 174 -2.41 7.73 -22.54
C ARG A 174 -3.72 7.25 -21.94
N GLU A 175 -4.03 5.97 -22.12
CA GLU A 175 -5.22 5.31 -21.59
C GLU A 175 -5.18 5.27 -20.06
N SER A 176 -3.99 4.96 -19.53
CA SER A 176 -3.74 4.94 -18.09
C SER A 176 -3.93 6.31 -17.45
N LEU A 177 -3.47 7.37 -18.13
CA LEU A 177 -3.64 8.76 -17.69
C LEU A 177 -5.09 9.24 -17.76
N ALA A 178 -5.87 8.73 -18.70
CA ALA A 178 -7.27 9.11 -18.88
C ALA A 178 -8.22 8.40 -17.90
N GLY A 179 -7.88 7.17 -17.47
CA GLY A 179 -8.85 6.31 -16.77
C GLY A 179 -8.37 5.68 -15.45
N LEU A 180 -7.07 5.70 -15.13
CA LEU A 180 -6.52 4.98 -13.98
C LEU A 180 -5.71 5.85 -13.00
N THR A 181 -4.95 6.83 -13.49
CA THR A 181 -4.09 7.69 -12.65
C THR A 181 -3.77 9.01 -13.35
N GLY A 182 -3.44 10.08 -12.62
CA GLY A 182 -2.83 11.29 -13.19
C GLY A 182 -1.30 11.35 -13.04
N ASP A 183 -0.72 10.31 -12.46
CA ASP A 183 0.65 10.24 -11.97
C ASP A 183 1.51 9.31 -12.84
N VAL A 184 2.70 9.78 -13.21
CA VAL A 184 3.68 9.01 -13.98
C VAL A 184 4.99 8.94 -13.21
N SER A 185 5.45 7.73 -12.96
CA SER A 185 6.73 7.52 -12.28
C SER A 185 7.91 7.70 -13.23
N ILE A 186 8.98 8.32 -12.72
CA ILE A 186 10.29 8.44 -13.35
C ILE A 186 11.37 7.93 -12.41
N ILE A 187 12.48 7.45 -12.97
CA ILE A 187 13.64 6.96 -12.21
C ILE A 187 14.83 7.86 -12.51
N ALA A 188 15.32 8.57 -11.49
CA ALA A 188 16.52 9.41 -11.56
C ALA A 188 17.78 8.66 -11.07
N SER A 189 17.61 7.57 -10.32
CA SER A 189 18.70 6.74 -9.80
C SER A 189 18.26 5.30 -9.50
N ARG A 190 19.23 4.38 -9.49
CA ARG A 190 19.01 2.95 -9.16
C ARG A 190 19.97 2.48 -8.08
N GLY A 191 19.43 1.71 -7.15
CA GLY A 191 20.16 1.10 -6.04
C GLY A 191 20.33 2.03 -4.84
N CYS A 192 20.58 1.41 -3.68
CA CYS A 192 20.69 2.07 -2.39
C CYS A 192 21.89 1.51 -1.61
N PRO A 193 22.80 2.36 -1.07
CA PRO A 193 23.99 1.89 -0.36
C PRO A 193 23.65 1.40 1.06
N PHE A 194 22.42 1.66 1.54
CA PHE A 194 21.95 1.20 2.84
C PHE A 194 21.58 -0.29 2.81
N ASN A 195 21.55 -0.92 3.99
CA ASN A 195 21.44 -2.37 4.12
C ASN A 195 20.41 -2.77 5.18
N CYS A 196 19.26 -2.06 5.17
CA CYS A 196 18.16 -2.26 6.12
C CYS A 196 17.64 -3.71 6.03
N THR A 197 17.31 -4.31 7.17
CA THR A 197 17.01 -5.76 7.27
C THR A 197 15.74 -6.19 6.53
N PHE A 198 14.72 -5.34 6.57
CA PHE A 198 13.41 -5.54 5.92
C PHE A 198 13.40 -5.19 4.43
N CYS A 199 14.40 -4.46 3.93
CA CYS A 199 14.37 -3.87 2.59
C CYS A 199 14.57 -4.94 1.50
N TYR A 200 13.74 -4.86 0.47
CA TYR A 200 13.89 -5.61 -0.76
C TYR A 200 14.97 -4.95 -1.64
N ASN A 201 16.25 -5.16 -1.30
CA ASN A 201 17.40 -4.65 -2.05
C ASN A 201 18.18 -5.82 -2.69
N VAL A 202 17.53 -6.56 -3.59
CA VAL A 202 18.15 -7.70 -4.30
C VAL A 202 18.96 -7.29 -5.53
N LEU A 203 18.74 -6.07 -6.04
CA LEU A 203 19.37 -5.55 -7.26
C LEU A 203 20.58 -4.63 -6.99
N GLY A 204 20.65 -4.00 -5.81
CA GLY A 204 21.48 -2.81 -5.61
C GLY A 204 22.36 -2.82 -4.36
N ARG A 205 22.62 -3.98 -3.74
CA ARG A 205 23.53 -4.03 -2.59
C ARG A 205 24.88 -3.42 -2.97
N HIS A 206 25.19 -2.27 -2.38
CA HIS A 206 26.46 -1.55 -2.49
C HIS A 206 26.70 -0.76 -3.79
N SER A 207 25.68 -0.49 -4.60
CA SER A 207 25.80 0.43 -5.74
C SER A 207 24.64 1.42 -5.80
N HIS A 208 24.96 2.70 -5.84
CA HIS A 208 23.99 3.77 -6.11
C HIS A 208 24.44 4.49 -7.37
N ARG A 209 23.63 4.41 -8.43
CA ARG A 209 23.93 4.96 -9.75
C ARG A 209 22.86 5.98 -10.10
N MET A 210 23.29 7.14 -10.58
CA MET A 210 22.41 8.25 -10.89
C MET A 210 22.49 8.54 -12.39
N ARG A 211 21.37 8.97 -12.96
CA ARG A 211 21.35 9.57 -14.29
C ARG A 211 21.91 10.99 -14.22
N SER A 212 22.50 11.48 -15.31
CA SER A 212 22.76 12.92 -15.42
C SER A 212 21.43 13.69 -15.41
N MET A 213 21.45 14.95 -14.96
CA MET A 213 20.26 15.79 -15.04
C MET A 213 19.85 16.03 -16.49
N ASP A 214 20.80 16.15 -17.41
CA ASP A 214 20.48 16.30 -18.84
C ASP A 214 19.72 15.10 -19.39
N ASN A 215 20.16 13.88 -19.06
CA ASN A 215 19.46 12.67 -19.47
C ASN A 215 18.06 12.56 -18.83
N LEU A 216 17.92 12.89 -17.55
CA LEU A 216 16.63 12.87 -16.84
C LEU A 216 15.64 13.88 -17.43
N PHE A 217 16.07 15.13 -17.65
CA PHE A 217 15.20 16.17 -18.17
C PHE A 217 14.84 15.96 -19.65
N ALA A 218 15.71 15.32 -20.44
CA ALA A 218 15.35 14.91 -21.79
C ALA A 218 14.23 13.84 -21.81
N GLU A 219 14.15 12.95 -20.80
CA GLU A 219 13.00 12.04 -20.65
C GLU A 219 11.74 12.81 -20.25
N ILE A 220 11.86 13.77 -19.32
CA ILE A 220 10.74 14.62 -18.89
C ILE A 220 10.21 15.44 -20.08
N ASP A 221 11.06 16.00 -20.92
CA ASP A 221 10.67 16.70 -22.15
C ASP A 221 9.89 15.78 -23.10
N CYS A 222 10.36 14.54 -23.29
CA CYS A 222 9.68 13.55 -24.13
C CYS A 222 8.29 13.18 -23.57
N LEU A 223 8.19 13.05 -22.25
CA LEU A 223 6.93 12.75 -21.55
C LEU A 223 5.92 13.89 -21.68
N LEU A 224 6.31 15.09 -21.26
CA LEU A 224 5.41 16.24 -21.17
C LEU A 224 5.02 16.80 -22.54
N SER A 225 5.83 16.56 -23.58
CA SER A 225 5.45 16.94 -24.96
C SER A 225 4.40 16.03 -25.59
N LYS A 226 4.19 14.81 -25.06
CA LYS A 226 3.29 13.79 -25.66
C LYS A 226 2.06 13.51 -24.84
N TYR A 227 2.13 13.68 -23.52
CA TYR A 227 1.11 13.22 -22.57
C TYR A 227 0.68 14.33 -21.61
N ASP A 228 -0.59 14.33 -21.22
CA ASP A 228 -1.16 15.25 -20.25
C ASP A 228 -0.87 14.77 -18.81
N VAL A 229 0.40 14.82 -18.42
CA VAL A 229 0.87 14.39 -17.10
C VAL A 229 0.50 15.43 -16.05
N LYS A 230 -0.25 15.02 -15.02
CA LYS A 230 -0.63 15.92 -13.90
C LYS A 230 0.41 15.93 -12.79
N THR A 231 1.05 14.79 -12.56
CA THR A 231 2.02 14.60 -11.50
C THR A 231 3.15 13.68 -11.95
N LEU A 232 4.38 14.00 -11.53
CA LEU A 232 5.55 13.12 -11.66
C LEU A 232 5.91 12.49 -10.30
N GLY A 233 6.15 11.18 -10.27
CA GLY A 233 6.64 10.47 -9.10
C GLY A 233 8.10 10.05 -9.25
N LEU A 234 9.00 10.57 -8.42
CA LEU A 234 10.37 10.08 -8.34
C LEU A 234 10.43 8.86 -7.42
N VAL A 235 10.44 7.67 -8.03
CA VAL A 235 10.34 6.36 -7.35
C VAL A 235 11.70 5.72 -7.04
N ASP A 236 12.73 6.56 -6.93
CA ASP A 236 14.09 6.15 -6.61
C ASP A 236 14.18 5.55 -5.20
N GLU A 237 15.02 4.53 -5.03
CA GLU A 237 15.35 4.02 -3.69
C GLU A 237 16.10 5.05 -2.82
N LEU A 238 16.78 6.01 -3.46
CA LEU A 238 17.49 7.10 -2.80
C LEU A 238 17.69 8.29 -3.76
N PHE A 239 16.68 9.16 -3.93
CA PHE A 239 16.81 10.33 -4.79
C PHE A 239 17.80 11.38 -4.22
N ALA A 240 17.62 11.78 -2.95
CA ALA A 240 18.40 12.83 -2.30
C ALA A 240 19.70 12.31 -1.67
N ALA A 241 20.56 11.65 -2.45
CA ALA A 241 21.86 11.23 -1.94
C ALA A 241 22.78 12.41 -1.55
N LYS A 242 22.60 13.58 -2.19
CA LYS A 242 23.34 14.82 -1.93
C LYS A 242 22.42 16.03 -2.04
N PRO A 243 22.46 17.00 -1.10
CA PRO A 243 21.61 18.21 -1.16
C PRO A 243 21.73 18.99 -2.47
N ALA A 244 22.96 19.15 -3.01
CA ALA A 244 23.19 19.87 -4.26
C ALA A 244 22.38 19.31 -5.45
N ARG A 245 22.18 17.99 -5.52
CA ARG A 245 21.39 17.35 -6.58
C ARG A 245 19.91 17.69 -6.47
N VAL A 246 19.39 17.79 -5.24
CA VAL A 246 18.00 18.18 -5.00
C VAL A 246 17.78 19.61 -5.46
N HIS A 247 18.69 20.52 -5.13
CA HIS A 247 18.62 21.91 -5.59
C HIS A 247 18.67 22.02 -7.11
N GLU A 248 19.62 21.35 -7.77
CA GLU A 248 19.74 21.34 -9.23
C GLU A 248 18.45 20.81 -9.89
N PHE A 249 17.87 19.73 -9.37
CA PHE A 249 16.60 19.21 -9.85
C PHE A 249 15.47 20.23 -9.67
N CYS A 250 15.37 20.85 -8.48
CA CYS A 250 14.34 21.85 -8.18
C CYS A 250 14.43 23.07 -9.10
N GLU A 251 15.63 23.59 -9.34
CA GLU A 251 15.86 24.71 -10.27
C GLU A 251 15.41 24.37 -11.69
N ARG A 252 15.70 23.15 -12.16
CA ARG A 252 15.37 22.72 -13.52
C ARG A 252 13.91 22.30 -13.70
N ILE A 253 13.25 21.74 -12.68
CA ILE A 253 11.85 21.30 -12.79
C ILE A 253 10.85 22.45 -12.62
N LYS A 254 11.22 23.51 -11.89
CA LYS A 254 10.35 24.66 -11.60
C LYS A 254 9.72 25.31 -12.87
N PRO A 255 10.45 25.52 -13.98
CA PRO A 255 9.87 26.09 -15.21
C PRO A 255 8.82 25.20 -15.90
N TYR A 256 8.81 23.89 -15.63
CA TYR A 256 7.83 22.97 -16.22
C TYR A 256 6.44 23.12 -15.60
N GLY A 257 6.34 23.69 -14.39
CA GLY A 257 5.05 23.90 -13.71
C GLY A 257 4.31 22.60 -13.35
N VAL A 258 4.98 21.46 -13.38
CA VAL A 258 4.41 20.15 -13.06
C VAL A 258 4.50 19.87 -11.56
N ARG A 259 3.47 19.23 -11.00
CA ARG A 259 3.52 18.75 -9.61
C ARG A 259 4.36 17.49 -9.53
N TRP A 260 5.05 17.29 -8.41
CA TRP A 260 5.81 16.06 -8.22
C TRP A 260 5.93 15.65 -6.76
N HIS A 261 6.29 14.39 -6.54
CA HIS A 261 6.54 13.82 -5.22
C HIS A 261 7.76 12.91 -5.25
N THR A 262 8.35 12.63 -4.09
CA THR A 262 9.55 11.80 -3.97
C THR A 262 9.64 11.11 -2.61
N GLN A 263 10.56 10.15 -2.51
CA GLN A 263 10.89 9.42 -1.29
C GLN A 263 12.27 9.84 -0.76
N LEU A 264 12.33 10.24 0.50
CA LEU A 264 13.55 10.70 1.16
C LEU A 264 13.83 9.94 2.46
N ARG A 265 15.06 10.04 2.92
CA ARG A 265 15.39 9.67 4.30
C ARG A 265 15.25 10.90 5.19
N VAL A 266 14.90 10.69 6.45
CA VAL A 266 14.75 11.79 7.42
C VAL A 266 16.08 12.52 7.71
N ASP A 267 17.22 11.88 7.41
CA ASP A 267 18.56 12.43 7.58
C ASP A 267 19.16 13.02 6.29
N SER A 268 18.40 13.09 5.20
CA SER A 268 18.87 13.58 3.89
C SER A 268 18.36 14.97 3.50
N VAL A 269 17.70 15.69 4.41
CA VAL A 269 17.06 16.98 4.11
C VAL A 269 17.40 18.05 5.13
N ASP A 270 17.54 19.28 4.65
CA ASP A 270 17.62 20.50 5.45
C ASP A 270 16.50 21.48 5.05
N GLU A 271 16.44 22.62 5.75
CA GLU A 271 15.39 23.62 5.52
C GLU A 271 15.41 24.20 4.10
N GLY A 272 16.59 24.44 3.55
CA GLY A 272 16.75 24.99 2.20
C GLY A 272 16.31 24.00 1.13
N ALA A 273 16.59 22.72 1.30
CA ALA A 273 16.16 21.67 0.38
C ALA A 273 14.62 21.56 0.33
N ILE A 274 13.95 21.51 1.49
CA ILE A 274 12.48 21.41 1.55
C ILE A 274 11.81 22.64 0.95
N GLU A 275 12.34 23.83 1.21
CA GLU A 275 11.85 25.08 0.62
C GLU A 275 12.00 25.08 -0.90
N ALA A 276 13.17 24.72 -1.42
CA ALA A 276 13.41 24.60 -2.86
C ALA A 276 12.47 23.58 -3.52
N MET A 277 12.25 22.42 -2.87
CA MET A 277 11.31 21.40 -3.34
C MET A 277 9.89 21.95 -3.43
N ARG A 278 9.41 22.62 -2.37
CA ARG A 278 8.05 23.18 -2.31
C ARG A 278 7.83 24.24 -3.40
N GLU A 279 8.80 25.13 -3.60
CA GLU A 279 8.75 26.16 -4.63
C GLU A 279 8.80 25.59 -6.05
N ALA A 280 9.46 24.44 -6.23
CA ALA A 280 9.58 23.76 -7.51
C ALA A 280 8.40 22.82 -7.83
N GLY A 281 7.32 22.86 -7.03
CA GLY A 281 6.11 22.07 -7.28
C GLY A 281 6.06 20.72 -6.55
N CYS A 282 6.98 20.45 -5.63
CA CYS A 282 6.86 19.29 -4.75
C CYS A 282 5.70 19.50 -3.78
N TYR A 283 4.68 18.65 -3.87
CA TYR A 283 3.52 18.73 -2.97
C TYR A 283 3.61 17.71 -1.83
N HIS A 284 4.43 16.66 -1.99
CA HIS A 284 4.46 15.53 -1.09
C HIS A 284 5.84 14.86 -0.98
N VAL A 285 6.26 14.60 0.26
CA VAL A 285 7.49 13.86 0.57
C VAL A 285 7.17 12.63 1.42
N GLN A 286 7.56 11.47 0.93
CA GLN A 286 7.48 10.23 1.71
C GLN A 286 8.80 9.98 2.43
N TYR A 287 8.73 9.75 3.74
CA TYR A 287 9.85 9.40 4.59
C TYR A 287 9.78 7.95 5.06
N GLY A 288 10.92 7.25 5.02
CA GLY A 288 11.06 5.97 5.71
C GLY A 288 11.30 6.15 7.20
N LEU A 289 10.21 6.18 7.99
CA LEU A 289 10.20 6.42 9.44
C LEU A 289 10.47 5.15 10.24
N GLU A 290 9.78 4.07 9.87
CA GLU A 290 9.87 2.70 10.35
C GLU A 290 9.49 2.45 11.81
N SER A 291 10.07 3.17 12.77
CA SER A 291 9.75 3.00 14.20
C SER A 291 10.10 4.26 15.01
N MET A 292 9.44 4.46 16.15
CA MET A 292 9.87 5.45 17.15
C MET A 292 10.79 4.86 18.22
N SER A 293 11.03 3.54 18.22
CA SER A 293 11.94 2.90 19.16
C SER A 293 13.38 2.92 18.67
N PRO A 294 14.34 3.51 19.42
CA PRO A 294 15.75 3.49 19.05
C PRO A 294 16.33 2.07 18.89
N ALA A 295 15.87 1.12 19.71
CA ALA A 295 16.34 -0.26 19.67
C ALA A 295 15.90 -0.96 18.38
N VAL A 296 14.64 -0.76 17.98
CA VAL A 296 14.09 -1.30 16.72
C VAL A 296 14.78 -0.66 15.52
N LEU A 297 14.95 0.66 15.49
CA LEU A 297 15.67 1.36 14.41
C LEU A 297 17.13 0.88 14.26
N ALA A 298 17.80 0.58 15.38
CA ALA A 298 19.15 0.03 15.40
C ALA A 298 19.17 -1.40 14.84
N SER A 299 18.25 -2.26 15.28
CA SER A 299 18.09 -3.65 14.79
C SER A 299 17.81 -3.70 13.28
N MET A 300 16.95 -2.81 12.80
CA MET A 300 16.65 -2.65 11.37
C MET A 300 17.86 -2.21 10.55
N GLY A 301 18.89 -1.64 11.17
CA GLY A 301 20.04 -1.05 10.50
C GLY A 301 19.70 0.25 9.75
N LYS A 302 18.65 0.96 10.16
CA LYS A 302 18.15 2.18 9.49
C LYS A 302 19.09 3.38 9.68
N LYS A 303 19.80 3.40 10.80
CA LYS A 303 20.77 4.45 11.20
C LYS A 303 20.15 5.85 11.31
N ILE A 304 18.93 5.94 11.83
CA ILE A 304 18.24 7.20 12.16
C ILE A 304 17.75 7.15 13.62
N THR A 305 17.29 8.29 14.13
CA THR A 305 16.76 8.43 15.49
C THR A 305 15.34 9.01 15.48
N PRO A 306 14.54 8.77 16.52
CA PRO A 306 13.20 9.37 16.66
C PRO A 306 13.22 10.90 16.62
N ARG A 307 14.27 11.52 17.16
CA ARG A 307 14.47 12.98 17.09
C ARG A 307 14.60 13.49 15.65
N GLN A 308 15.33 12.76 14.79
CA GLN A 308 15.46 13.11 13.37
C GLN A 308 14.13 12.94 12.63
N ILE A 309 13.36 11.90 12.98
CA ILE A 309 12.01 11.70 12.44
C ILE A 309 11.11 12.91 12.76
N VAL A 310 11.03 13.29 14.03
CA VAL A 310 10.22 14.44 14.47
C VAL A 310 10.66 15.72 13.77
N ALA A 311 11.97 16.01 13.75
CA ALA A 311 12.50 17.21 13.12
C ALA A 311 12.20 17.29 11.61
N ALA A 312 12.33 16.17 10.87
CA ALA A 312 12.03 16.14 9.44
C ALA A 312 10.54 16.36 9.15
N LEU A 313 9.66 15.73 9.92
CA LEU A 313 8.21 15.89 9.77
C LEU A 313 7.76 17.31 10.11
N GLU A 314 8.24 17.88 11.23
CA GLU A 314 7.94 19.26 11.62
C GLU A 314 8.43 20.29 10.60
N LEU A 315 9.66 20.11 10.11
CA LEU A 315 10.24 20.98 9.09
C LEU A 315 9.42 20.97 7.80
N THR A 316 9.10 19.76 7.31
CA THR A 316 8.32 19.57 6.08
C THR A 316 6.94 20.21 6.20
N HIS A 317 6.27 19.98 7.32
CA HIS A 317 4.95 20.55 7.59
C HIS A 317 5.00 22.08 7.73
N LYS A 318 5.99 22.63 8.45
CA LYS A 318 6.17 24.09 8.62
C LYS A 318 6.34 24.81 7.28
N LYS A 319 6.95 24.16 6.29
CA LYS A 319 7.13 24.71 4.93
C LYS A 319 5.90 24.51 4.02
N GLY A 320 4.80 23.94 4.53
CA GLY A 320 3.57 23.74 3.77
C GLY A 320 3.70 22.65 2.71
N THR A 321 4.56 21.65 2.95
CA THR A 321 4.68 20.43 2.16
C THR A 321 4.09 19.27 2.94
N GLU A 322 3.34 18.39 2.28
CA GLU A 322 2.80 17.20 2.94
C GLU A 322 3.92 16.20 3.25
N ALA A 323 3.93 15.68 4.47
CA ALA A 323 4.83 14.62 4.89
C ALA A 323 4.04 13.33 5.15
N TYR A 324 4.53 12.23 4.60
CA TYR A 324 3.93 10.91 4.75
C TYR A 324 4.99 9.88 5.10
N GLY A 325 4.58 8.77 5.70
CA GLY A 325 5.48 7.66 5.92
C GLY A 325 4.76 6.41 6.37
N ALA A 326 5.54 5.44 6.81
CA ALA A 326 5.02 4.26 7.47
C ALA A 326 5.83 3.95 8.74
N PHE A 327 5.13 3.49 9.76
CA PHE A 327 5.72 2.68 10.82
C PHE A 327 5.46 1.21 10.51
N ILE A 328 6.53 0.42 10.55
CA ILE A 328 6.51 -1.01 10.24
C ILE A 328 6.86 -1.82 11.48
N PHE A 329 6.07 -2.84 11.78
CA PHE A 329 6.14 -3.58 13.04
C PHE A 329 6.48 -5.05 12.83
N GLY A 330 7.17 -5.65 13.79
CA GLY A 330 7.53 -7.08 13.75
C GLY A 330 9.01 -7.34 13.44
N ASP A 331 9.88 -6.36 13.71
CA ASP A 331 11.32 -6.57 13.72
C ASP A 331 11.73 -7.52 14.87
N PRO A 332 12.83 -8.27 14.79
CA PRO A 332 13.29 -9.12 15.89
C PRO A 332 13.47 -8.40 17.24
N ALA A 333 13.75 -7.09 17.24
CA ALA A 333 13.86 -6.28 18.45
C ALA A 333 12.52 -5.70 18.94
N GLU A 334 11.41 -5.98 18.26
CA GLU A 334 10.10 -5.47 18.61
C GLU A 334 9.56 -6.11 19.90
N THR A 335 8.99 -5.28 20.76
CA THR A 335 8.35 -5.64 22.04
C THR A 335 7.01 -4.91 22.16
N LEU A 336 6.15 -5.33 23.09
CA LEU A 336 4.92 -4.55 23.37
C LEU A 336 5.22 -3.10 23.78
N ALA A 337 6.31 -2.87 24.50
CA ALA A 337 6.71 -1.51 24.90
C ALA A 337 7.13 -0.63 23.71
N SER A 338 7.86 -1.18 22.74
CA SER A 338 8.26 -0.42 21.53
C SER A 338 7.09 -0.21 20.57
N ILE A 339 6.13 -1.14 20.54
CA ILE A 339 4.84 -0.94 19.86
C ILE A 339 4.07 0.21 20.52
N ASP A 340 3.94 0.20 21.85
CA ASP A 340 3.26 1.26 22.61
C ASP A 340 3.91 2.64 22.40
N GLU A 341 5.24 2.72 22.37
CA GLU A 341 6.00 3.94 22.06
C GLU A 341 5.64 4.48 20.67
N THR A 342 5.68 3.61 19.65
CA THR A 342 5.47 4.01 18.25
C THR A 342 4.00 4.34 17.98
N VAL A 343 3.07 3.51 18.43
CA VAL A 343 1.63 3.73 18.27
C VAL A 343 1.18 4.93 19.09
N GLY A 344 1.69 5.10 20.33
CA GLY A 344 1.38 6.25 21.17
C GLY A 344 1.80 7.57 20.51
N TRP A 345 3.02 7.62 19.96
CA TRP A 345 3.46 8.80 19.21
C TRP A 345 2.61 9.03 17.95
N TRP A 346 2.28 7.97 17.20
CA TRP A 346 1.41 8.06 16.02
C TRP A 346 0.03 8.63 16.33
N LEU A 347 -0.61 8.17 17.42
CA LEU A 347 -1.91 8.69 17.89
C LEU A 347 -1.84 10.17 18.26
N ALA A 348 -0.77 10.62 18.90
CA ALA A 348 -0.57 12.02 19.25
C ALA A 348 -0.22 12.91 18.04
N ASN A 349 0.13 12.33 16.89
CA ASN A 349 0.62 13.06 15.71
C ASN A 349 -0.12 12.69 14.43
N ARG A 350 -1.43 12.43 14.54
CA ARG A 350 -2.32 12.08 13.40
C ARG A 350 -2.44 13.15 12.31
N ARG A 351 -1.87 14.34 12.52
CA ARG A 351 -1.68 15.37 11.49
C ARG A 351 -0.71 14.97 10.38
N TYR A 352 0.16 13.99 10.64
CA TYR A 352 1.02 13.42 9.61
C TYR A 352 0.37 12.16 9.03
N SER A 353 0.47 12.00 7.72
CA SER A 353 -0.11 10.86 7.02
C SER A 353 0.80 9.66 7.14
N ILE A 354 0.76 9.01 8.30
CA ILE A 354 1.62 7.88 8.62
C ILE A 354 0.78 6.61 8.70
N HIS A 355 1.18 5.61 7.93
CA HIS A 355 0.53 4.31 7.90
C HIS A 355 1.18 3.34 8.90
N LEU A 356 0.37 2.45 9.46
CA LEU A 356 0.85 1.35 10.29
C LEU A 356 0.78 0.07 9.46
N ALA A 357 1.88 -0.68 9.40
CA ALA A 357 1.92 -1.93 8.64
C ALA A 357 2.79 -2.98 9.35
N PRO A 358 2.49 -4.27 9.19
CA PRO A 358 3.45 -5.31 9.56
C PRO A 358 4.63 -5.33 8.60
N ILE A 359 5.80 -5.73 9.10
CA ILE A 359 6.93 -6.11 8.24
C ILE A 359 6.53 -7.35 7.46
N ILE A 360 6.64 -7.25 6.14
CA ILE A 360 6.52 -8.40 5.25
C ILE A 360 7.92 -8.93 4.97
N CYS A 361 8.11 -10.23 5.17
CA CYS A 361 9.33 -10.95 4.82
C CYS A 361 9.40 -11.16 3.30
N TRP A 362 9.65 -10.09 2.54
CA TRP A 362 9.77 -10.16 1.09
C TRP A 362 10.93 -11.08 0.68
N PRO A 363 10.74 -12.01 -0.28
CA PRO A 363 11.81 -12.86 -0.76
C PRO A 363 13.09 -12.09 -1.13
N GLY A 364 14.24 -12.61 -0.72
CA GLY A 364 15.55 -11.97 -0.91
C GLY A 364 15.92 -10.85 0.09
N SER A 365 14.99 -10.40 0.95
CA SER A 365 15.31 -9.55 2.10
C SER A 365 16.08 -10.33 3.18
N LYS A 366 16.79 -9.66 4.09
CA LYS A 366 17.49 -10.35 5.19
C LYS A 366 16.51 -11.01 6.15
N ASN A 367 15.39 -10.34 6.42
CA ASN A 367 14.32 -10.87 7.27
C ASN A 367 13.74 -12.17 6.71
N TYR A 368 13.50 -12.23 5.39
CA TYR A 368 13.07 -13.45 4.73
C TYR A 368 14.09 -14.58 4.85
N LEU A 369 15.37 -14.31 4.54
CA LEU A 369 16.42 -15.32 4.65
C LEU A 369 16.54 -15.87 6.07
N ALA A 370 16.46 -15.00 7.08
CA ALA A 370 16.45 -15.40 8.49
C ALA A 370 15.19 -16.21 8.86
N ALA A 371 14.03 -15.86 8.32
CA ALA A 371 12.78 -16.60 8.55
C ALA A 371 12.83 -18.02 7.97
N VAL A 372 13.44 -18.19 6.79
CA VAL A 372 13.67 -19.51 6.17
C VAL A 372 14.68 -20.31 7.00
N GLU A 373 15.80 -19.71 7.39
CA GLU A 373 16.84 -20.37 8.19
C GLU A 373 16.31 -20.87 9.55
N LYS A 374 15.44 -20.08 10.20
CA LYS A 374 14.78 -20.45 11.46
C LYS A 374 13.63 -21.46 11.29
N GLY A 375 13.29 -21.85 10.06
CA GLY A 375 12.16 -22.75 9.77
C GLY A 375 10.78 -22.14 10.02
N LEU A 376 10.67 -20.81 10.11
CA LEU A 376 9.41 -20.08 10.19
C LEU A 376 8.71 -20.06 8.82
N ILE A 377 9.49 -19.99 7.74
CA ILE A 377 9.02 -20.22 6.36
C ILE A 377 9.53 -21.59 5.92
N LYS A 378 8.65 -22.60 5.98
CA LYS A 378 8.99 -24.00 5.65
C LYS A 378 8.87 -24.30 4.16
N ASP A 379 7.78 -23.82 3.54
CA ASP A 379 7.55 -23.93 2.10
C ASP A 379 7.60 -22.53 1.49
N LYS A 380 8.70 -22.26 0.78
CA LYS A 380 8.94 -20.96 0.15
C LYS A 380 7.95 -20.67 -0.97
N LEU A 381 7.53 -21.68 -1.73
CA LEU A 381 6.58 -21.49 -2.84
C LEU A 381 5.19 -21.21 -2.31
N ALA A 382 4.70 -22.03 -1.37
CA ALA A 382 3.40 -21.82 -0.74
C ALA A 382 3.33 -20.45 -0.03
N PHE A 383 4.42 -20.01 0.61
CA PHE A 383 4.51 -18.67 1.20
C PHE A 383 4.36 -17.55 0.18
N ILE A 384 5.00 -17.66 -0.99
CA ILE A 384 4.91 -16.69 -2.07
C ILE A 384 3.51 -16.68 -2.68
N GLU A 385 2.93 -17.85 -2.93
CA GLU A 385 1.59 -17.99 -3.50
C GLU A 385 0.48 -17.50 -2.54
N ALA A 386 0.72 -17.58 -1.23
CA ALA A 386 -0.14 -16.99 -0.20
C ALA A 386 0.00 -15.46 -0.08
N GLY A 387 0.80 -14.80 -0.93
CA GLY A 387 0.99 -13.35 -0.91
C GLY A 387 1.96 -12.85 0.16
N CYS A 388 2.87 -13.71 0.63
CA CYS A 388 3.85 -13.40 1.67
C CYS A 388 3.20 -12.90 2.97
N PRO A 389 2.41 -13.75 3.67
CA PRO A 389 1.76 -13.34 4.92
C PRO A 389 2.80 -12.88 5.96
N PRO A 390 2.42 -12.01 6.92
CA PRO A 390 3.30 -11.59 8.00
C PRO A 390 3.85 -12.79 8.79
N VAL A 391 5.14 -12.75 9.12
CA VAL A 391 5.86 -13.80 9.86
C VAL A 391 6.30 -13.22 11.20
N ASN A 392 6.03 -13.93 12.29
CA ASN A 392 6.49 -13.52 13.61
C ASN A 392 8.01 -13.71 13.74
N LEU A 393 8.76 -12.61 13.60
CA LEU A 393 10.21 -12.58 13.83
C LEU A 393 10.57 -12.13 15.25
N THR A 394 9.59 -11.71 16.02
CA THR A 394 9.74 -11.07 17.32
C THR A 394 9.96 -12.11 18.43
N GLY A 395 10.19 -11.64 19.66
CA GLY A 395 10.14 -12.49 20.85
C GLY A 395 8.74 -12.69 21.44
N LEU A 396 7.69 -12.17 20.79
CA LEU A 396 6.30 -12.29 21.26
C LEU A 396 5.73 -13.67 20.93
N ASP A 397 4.80 -14.14 21.75
CA ASP A 397 3.98 -15.32 21.42
C ASP A 397 3.20 -15.07 20.12
N ASP A 398 3.03 -16.10 19.29
CA ASP A 398 2.35 -15.98 17.99
C ASP A 398 0.93 -15.40 18.12
N ALA A 399 0.18 -15.82 19.13
CA ALA A 399 -1.15 -15.28 19.39
C ALA A 399 -1.13 -13.77 19.68
N VAL A 400 -0.12 -13.29 20.42
CA VAL A 400 0.06 -11.87 20.72
C VAL A 400 0.47 -11.11 19.47
N TYR A 401 1.44 -11.62 18.71
CA TYR A 401 1.89 -11.04 17.44
C TYR A 401 0.72 -10.88 16.45
N HIS A 402 -0.09 -11.91 16.25
CA HIS A 402 -1.23 -11.85 15.34
C HIS A 402 -2.28 -10.83 15.78
N ARG A 403 -2.54 -10.70 17.09
CA ARG A 403 -3.42 -9.63 17.59
C ARG A 403 -2.82 -8.25 17.35
N VAL A 404 -1.52 -8.05 17.56
CA VAL A 404 -0.84 -6.78 17.23
C VAL A 404 -1.02 -6.45 15.75
N VAL A 405 -0.73 -7.39 14.85
CA VAL A 405 -0.92 -7.16 13.40
C VAL A 405 -2.36 -6.76 13.08
N ALA A 406 -3.34 -7.47 13.65
CA ALA A 406 -4.76 -7.15 13.48
C ALA A 406 -5.12 -5.76 14.03
N LEU A 407 -4.54 -5.36 15.17
CA LEU A 407 -4.73 -4.06 15.81
C LEU A 407 -4.14 -2.90 15.02
N LEU A 408 -2.95 -3.08 14.44
CA LEU A 408 -2.31 -2.06 13.59
C LEU A 408 -3.18 -1.74 12.37
N LEU A 409 -3.70 -2.77 11.70
CA LEU A 409 -4.56 -2.63 10.53
C LEU A 409 -5.87 -1.93 10.91
N ILE A 410 -6.61 -2.44 11.89
CA ILE A 410 -7.90 -1.85 12.27
C ILE A 410 -7.75 -0.43 12.82
N ALA A 411 -6.70 -0.12 13.59
CA ALA A 411 -6.44 1.23 14.08
C ALA A 411 -6.25 2.23 12.93
N SER A 412 -5.48 1.85 11.90
CA SER A 412 -5.25 2.69 10.72
C SER A 412 -6.52 2.93 9.89
N GLU A 413 -7.46 1.99 9.91
CA GLU A 413 -8.69 2.04 9.12
C GLU A 413 -9.87 2.69 9.84
N THR A 414 -9.90 2.65 11.18
CA THR A 414 -11.12 2.98 11.96
C THR A 414 -10.99 4.17 12.89
N LEU A 415 -9.78 4.56 13.28
CA LEU A 415 -9.55 5.73 14.13
C LEU A 415 -9.53 7.01 13.29
N LEU A 416 -10.60 7.27 12.54
CA LEU A 416 -10.79 8.44 11.68
C LEU A 416 -12.09 9.15 12.07
N LEU A 417 -12.29 10.38 11.60
CA LEU A 417 -13.58 11.07 11.76
C LEU A 417 -14.34 11.10 10.43
N PRO A 418 -15.66 10.87 10.45
CA PRO A 418 -16.47 10.88 9.24
C PRO A 418 -16.67 12.32 8.74
N ALA A 419 -16.22 12.59 7.52
CA ALA A 419 -16.54 13.80 6.79
C ALA A 419 -18.03 13.81 6.41
N LYS A 420 -18.64 14.98 6.42
CA LYS A 420 -20.02 15.14 5.96
C LYS A 420 -20.01 15.21 4.43
N LEU A 421 -20.39 14.12 3.77
CA LEU A 421 -20.56 14.09 2.32
C LEU A 421 -21.61 15.14 1.91
N VAL A 422 -21.25 15.97 0.93
CA VAL A 422 -22.13 17.00 0.36
C VAL A 422 -22.57 16.57 -1.03
N GLU A 423 -21.64 16.07 -1.84
CA GLU A 423 -21.88 15.62 -3.21
C GLU A 423 -20.97 14.44 -3.54
N ALA A 424 -21.48 13.47 -4.29
CA ALA A 424 -20.71 12.38 -4.89
C ALA A 424 -21.24 12.07 -6.29
N ALA A 425 -20.42 12.28 -7.32
CA ALA A 425 -20.78 12.02 -8.71
C ALA A 425 -19.92 10.88 -9.27
N ALA A 426 -20.56 9.78 -9.71
CA ALA A 426 -19.84 8.63 -10.25
C ALA A 426 -19.27 8.94 -11.64
N LYS A 427 -17.97 8.67 -11.85
CA LYS A 427 -17.27 8.77 -13.14
C LYS A 427 -17.12 7.43 -13.83
N ALA A 428 -16.90 6.39 -13.03
CA ALA A 428 -16.71 5.01 -13.45
C ALA A 428 -17.09 4.09 -12.27
N PRO A 429 -17.16 2.76 -12.45
CA PRO A 429 -17.35 1.84 -11.34
C PRO A 429 -16.33 2.09 -10.23
N TYR A 430 -16.83 2.40 -9.03
CA TYR A 430 -16.06 2.75 -7.84
C TYR A 430 -15.21 4.03 -7.94
N VAL A 431 -15.45 4.91 -8.91
CA VAL A 431 -14.70 6.18 -9.05
C VAL A 431 -15.66 7.35 -8.95
N TYR A 432 -15.40 8.29 -8.03
CA TYR A 432 -16.29 9.42 -7.73
C TYR A 432 -15.55 10.76 -7.72
N ASP A 433 -16.19 11.80 -8.25
CA ASP A 433 -15.91 13.17 -7.82
C ASP A 433 -16.67 13.41 -6.51
N ILE A 434 -16.02 13.99 -5.51
CA ILE A 434 -16.53 14.11 -4.14
C ILE A 434 -16.39 15.55 -3.66
N ALA A 435 -17.45 16.08 -3.06
CA ALA A 435 -17.38 17.24 -2.18
C ALA A 435 -17.84 16.85 -0.77
N CYS A 436 -17.05 17.21 0.25
CA CYS A 436 -17.39 16.93 1.64
C CYS A 436 -16.92 18.06 2.57
N ARG A 437 -17.60 18.23 3.71
CA ARG A 437 -17.12 19.08 4.79
C ARG A 437 -16.19 18.30 5.71
N CYS A 438 -15.00 18.85 5.92
CA CYS A 438 -14.00 18.27 6.81
C CYS A 438 -14.51 18.23 8.25
N PRO A 439 -14.39 17.10 8.97
CA PRO A 439 -14.80 17.01 10.36
C PRO A 439 -13.85 17.77 11.31
N HIS A 440 -12.67 18.17 10.81
CA HIS A 440 -11.63 18.80 11.62
C HIS A 440 -11.62 20.33 11.54
N CYS A 441 -11.77 20.90 10.35
CA CYS A 441 -11.76 22.36 10.14
C CYS A 441 -13.10 22.94 9.63
N ALA A 442 -14.11 22.09 9.39
CA ALA A 442 -15.38 22.44 8.74
C ALA A 442 -15.27 22.97 7.28
N GLY A 443 -14.04 23.04 6.76
CA GLY A 443 -13.68 23.42 5.41
C GLY A 443 -14.32 22.55 4.33
N MET A 444 -14.45 23.11 3.12
CA MET A 444 -15.04 22.40 1.98
C MET A 444 -13.94 21.74 1.17
N ALA A 445 -13.81 20.42 1.31
CA ALA A 445 -12.89 19.63 0.51
C ALA A 445 -13.55 19.14 -0.77
N ARG A 446 -12.80 19.21 -1.88
CA ARG A 446 -13.19 18.65 -3.18
C ARG A 446 -12.09 17.73 -3.69
N PHE A 447 -12.50 16.58 -4.20
CA PHE A 447 -11.61 15.58 -4.76
C PHE A 447 -12.19 15.09 -6.08
N ASP A 448 -11.33 14.94 -7.07
CA ASP A 448 -11.70 14.45 -8.40
C ASP A 448 -11.23 13.00 -8.58
N ALA A 449 -12.06 12.18 -9.23
CA ALA A 449 -11.73 10.80 -9.58
C ALA A 449 -11.20 9.92 -8.42
N VAL A 450 -11.82 10.02 -7.25
CA VAL A 450 -11.48 9.21 -6.08
C VAL A 450 -11.89 7.76 -6.28
N SER A 451 -10.91 6.85 -6.27
CA SER A 451 -11.12 5.41 -6.33
C SER A 451 -11.52 4.85 -4.97
N ALA A 452 -12.68 4.22 -4.91
CA ALA A 452 -13.29 3.58 -3.76
C ALA A 452 -13.29 2.04 -3.90
N ARG A 453 -12.30 1.48 -4.60
CA ARG A 453 -12.21 0.05 -4.93
C ARG A 453 -11.92 -0.84 -3.71
N ALA A 454 -11.44 -0.28 -2.62
CA ALA A 454 -11.20 -1.02 -1.41
C ALA A 454 -12.47 -1.03 -0.57
N ILE A 455 -12.99 -2.23 -0.28
CA ILE A 455 -13.96 -2.46 0.80
C ILE A 455 -13.21 -3.17 1.94
N PRO A 456 -12.23 -2.55 2.63
CA PRO A 456 -11.63 -3.20 3.79
C PRO A 456 -12.63 -3.27 4.93
N LEU A 457 -13.68 -2.44 4.98
CA LEU A 457 -14.50 -2.26 6.18
C LEU A 457 -15.95 -2.72 6.06
N GLY A 458 -16.30 -3.53 5.05
CA GLY A 458 -17.71 -3.86 4.78
C GLY A 458 -18.55 -2.60 4.49
N ARG A 459 -17.89 -1.51 4.06
CA ARG A 459 -18.48 -0.21 3.68
C ARG A 459 -17.60 0.44 2.61
N ILE A 460 -18.20 1.25 1.74
CA ILE A 460 -17.48 1.98 0.70
C ILE A 460 -17.19 3.38 1.25
N ALA A 461 -15.91 3.62 1.56
CA ALA A 461 -15.42 4.89 2.07
C ALA A 461 -14.07 5.24 1.41
N ALA A 462 -13.77 6.52 1.33
CA ALA A 462 -12.45 7.01 0.94
C ALA A 462 -11.72 7.59 2.15
N HIS A 463 -10.49 7.16 2.40
CA HIS A 463 -9.64 7.71 3.45
C HIS A 463 -8.67 8.72 2.83
N LEU A 464 -8.96 10.01 2.97
CA LEU A 464 -8.20 11.10 2.34
C LEU A 464 -7.86 12.17 3.37
N ASN A 465 -6.84 12.98 3.08
CA ASN A 465 -6.51 14.16 3.88
C ASN A 465 -7.33 15.36 3.43
N CYS A 466 -7.74 16.20 4.37
CA CYS A 466 -8.35 17.48 4.04
C CYS A 466 -7.32 18.40 3.34
N PRO A 467 -7.63 18.98 2.17
CA PRO A 467 -6.73 19.89 1.47
C PRO A 467 -6.48 21.20 2.23
N GLU A 468 -7.36 21.58 3.17
CA GLU A 468 -7.22 22.81 3.95
C GLU A 468 -6.37 22.60 5.21
N CYS A 469 -6.71 21.61 6.04
CA CYS A 469 -6.03 21.40 7.34
C CYS A 469 -5.05 20.21 7.35
N GLY A 470 -4.98 19.42 6.28
CA GLY A 470 -4.08 18.26 6.15
C GLY A 470 -4.46 17.04 6.98
N LEU A 471 -5.49 17.11 7.82
CA LEU A 471 -5.87 16.01 8.71
C LEU A 471 -6.61 14.90 7.94
N PRO A 472 -6.35 13.61 8.25
CA PRO A 472 -7.01 12.48 7.61
C PRO A 472 -8.48 12.38 8.02
N MET A 473 -9.35 12.05 7.08
CA MET A 473 -10.78 11.90 7.30
C MET A 473 -11.33 10.69 6.56
N ASP A 474 -12.40 10.15 7.10
CA ASP A 474 -13.19 9.08 6.49
C ASP A 474 -14.33 9.70 5.69
N ILE A 475 -14.41 9.45 4.40
CA ILE A 475 -15.48 9.99 3.55
C ILE A 475 -16.43 8.84 3.20
N PRO A 476 -17.64 8.79 3.80
CA PRO A 476 -18.63 7.79 3.46
C PRO A 476 -19.13 8.03 2.04
N LEU A 477 -19.16 6.99 1.21
CA LEU A 477 -19.63 7.07 -0.18
C LEU A 477 -21.02 6.47 -0.34
N PRO A 478 -21.81 6.93 -1.32
CA PRO A 478 -23.24 6.63 -1.42
C PRO A 478 -23.57 5.15 -1.71
N MET A 479 -22.58 4.32 -2.09
CA MET A 479 -22.79 2.88 -2.14
C MET A 479 -22.68 2.29 -0.73
N GLN A 480 -23.81 2.12 -0.05
CA GLN A 480 -23.86 1.22 1.08
C GLN A 480 -23.91 -0.23 0.55
N PRO A 481 -23.14 -1.18 1.10
CA PRO A 481 -23.49 -2.58 0.93
C PRO A 481 -24.94 -2.76 1.36
N ALA A 482 -25.67 -3.66 0.70
CA ALA A 482 -27.03 -3.97 1.07
C ALA A 482 -27.04 -4.35 2.56
N GLY A 483 -27.49 -3.43 3.42
CA GLY A 483 -27.69 -3.72 4.82
C GLY A 483 -28.59 -4.95 4.95
N PRO A 484 -28.49 -5.69 6.06
CA PRO A 484 -29.28 -6.89 6.19
C PRO A 484 -30.76 -6.48 6.10
N GLY A 485 -31.54 -7.19 5.27
CA GLY A 485 -32.93 -6.83 4.96
C GLY A 485 -33.80 -6.70 6.22
N PRO A 486 -35.03 -6.18 6.11
CA PRO A 486 -35.90 -5.86 7.26
C PRO A 486 -36.12 -7.01 8.27
N GLU A 487 -35.90 -8.26 7.86
CA GLU A 487 -35.98 -9.46 8.71
C GLU A 487 -34.81 -9.63 9.70
N ALA A 488 -33.71 -8.91 9.54
CA ALA A 488 -32.50 -9.11 10.31
C ALA A 488 -32.66 -8.73 11.79
N LEU A 489 -33.21 -7.54 12.07
CA LEU A 489 -33.34 -7.03 13.44
C LEU A 489 -34.23 -7.92 14.34
N PRO A 490 -35.40 -8.42 13.88
CA PRO A 490 -36.15 -9.45 14.61
C PRO A 490 -35.32 -10.72 14.90
N ARG A 491 -34.51 -11.18 13.95
CA ARG A 491 -33.68 -12.38 14.10
C ARG A 491 -32.53 -12.20 15.09
N LEU A 492 -31.93 -11.02 15.17
CA LEU A 492 -30.98 -10.72 16.25
C LEU A 492 -31.67 -10.71 17.60
N ARG A 493 -32.83 -10.05 17.74
CA ARG A 493 -33.59 -10.08 19.00
C ARG A 493 -33.88 -11.52 19.44
N ALA A 494 -34.35 -12.36 18.52
CA ALA A 494 -34.56 -13.79 18.77
C ALA A 494 -33.26 -14.55 19.12
N ALA A 495 -32.15 -14.23 18.45
CA ALA A 495 -30.85 -14.85 18.76
C ALA A 495 -30.37 -14.46 20.18
N GLU A 496 -30.67 -13.25 20.63
CA GLU A 496 -30.31 -12.70 21.94
C GLU A 496 -31.20 -13.16 23.11
N GLU A 497 -32.36 -13.76 22.83
CA GLU A 497 -33.26 -14.35 23.84
C GLU A 497 -32.57 -15.44 24.67
N GLY A 498 -32.96 -15.58 25.95
CA GLY A 498 -32.42 -16.60 26.87
C GLY A 498 -31.08 -16.24 27.55
N ALA A 499 -30.62 -14.99 27.45
CA ALA A 499 -29.42 -14.50 28.13
C ALA A 499 -29.48 -14.73 29.66
N GLY A 500 -28.44 -15.36 30.22
CA GLY A 500 -28.32 -15.59 31.67
C GLY A 500 -28.98 -16.86 32.22
N ALA A 501 -29.63 -17.67 31.38
CA ALA A 501 -30.08 -19.02 31.75
C ALA A 501 -28.91 -20.03 31.74
N PRO A 502 -28.93 -21.11 32.54
CA PRO A 502 -27.90 -22.15 32.49
C PRO A 502 -27.78 -22.75 31.08
N GLY A 503 -26.59 -22.65 30.46
CA GLY A 503 -26.35 -23.10 29.09
C GLY A 503 -26.83 -22.14 27.98
N GLY A 504 -27.58 -21.08 28.32
CA GLY A 504 -28.17 -20.15 27.36
C GLY A 504 -27.16 -19.32 26.57
N ASP A 505 -26.02 -18.95 27.16
CA ASP A 505 -24.99 -18.16 26.47
C ASP A 505 -24.23 -18.97 25.41
N ALA A 506 -24.07 -20.29 25.59
CA ALA A 506 -23.44 -21.15 24.58
C ALA A 506 -24.36 -21.32 23.36
N GLU A 507 -25.65 -21.56 23.58
CA GLU A 507 -26.64 -21.65 22.51
C GLU A 507 -26.80 -20.32 21.77
N ARG A 508 -26.83 -19.21 22.54
CA ARG A 508 -26.82 -17.84 21.99
C ARG A 508 -25.59 -17.60 21.10
N ALA A 509 -24.40 -18.02 21.52
CA ALA A 509 -23.18 -17.84 20.75
C ALA A 509 -23.23 -18.57 19.40
N GLU A 510 -23.79 -19.79 19.33
CA GLU A 510 -23.96 -20.49 18.07
C GLU A 510 -25.01 -19.83 17.16
N ARG A 511 -26.17 -19.42 17.70
CA ARG A 511 -27.18 -18.66 16.91
C ARG A 511 -26.62 -17.37 16.32
N LEU A 512 -25.87 -16.61 17.13
CA LEU A 512 -25.23 -15.36 16.68
C LEU A 512 -24.14 -15.61 15.65
N LYS A 513 -23.35 -16.69 15.81
CA LYS A 513 -22.33 -17.08 14.84
C LYS A 513 -22.93 -17.45 13.49
N ASP A 514 -24.05 -18.17 13.47
CA ASP A 514 -24.76 -18.46 12.21
C ASP A 514 -25.31 -17.18 11.57
N LEU A 515 -25.82 -16.26 12.38
CA LEU A 515 -26.26 -14.94 11.92
C LEU A 515 -25.12 -14.13 11.30
N THR A 516 -23.91 -14.17 11.88
CA THR A 516 -22.72 -13.49 11.33
C THR A 516 -22.21 -14.15 10.04
N ARG A 517 -22.47 -15.44 9.80
CA ARG A 517 -22.14 -16.10 8.54
C ARG A 517 -23.11 -15.71 7.43
N GLU A 518 -24.38 -15.55 7.77
CA GLU A 518 -25.42 -15.11 6.85
C GLU A 518 -25.30 -13.62 6.52
N PHE A 519 -24.98 -12.79 7.51
CA PHE A 519 -24.83 -11.35 7.40
C PHE A 519 -23.44 -10.88 7.86
N PRO A 520 -22.37 -11.16 7.08
CA PRO A 520 -20.99 -10.87 7.47
C PRO A 520 -20.69 -9.39 7.68
N ASP A 521 -21.43 -8.49 7.01
CA ASP A 521 -21.26 -7.04 7.14
C ASP A 521 -22.06 -6.46 8.32
N TRP A 522 -22.85 -7.26 9.04
CA TRP A 522 -23.70 -6.75 10.10
C TRP A 522 -22.97 -6.59 11.44
N ALA A 523 -22.51 -5.37 11.72
CA ALA A 523 -21.76 -5.02 12.94
C ALA A 523 -22.46 -5.42 14.26
N GLY A 524 -23.80 -5.27 14.35
CA GLY A 524 -24.55 -5.57 15.58
C GLY A 524 -24.53 -7.05 15.96
N ALA A 525 -24.64 -7.96 14.99
CA ALA A 525 -24.53 -9.40 15.24
C ALA A 525 -23.14 -9.78 15.73
N TRP A 526 -22.09 -9.22 15.13
CA TRP A 526 -20.70 -9.40 15.57
C TRP A 526 -20.45 -8.88 16.98
N HIS A 527 -21.00 -7.71 17.32
CA HIS A 527 -20.87 -7.12 18.64
C HIS A 527 -21.54 -7.99 19.71
N ALA A 528 -22.78 -8.40 19.49
CA ALA A 528 -23.52 -9.29 20.38
C ALA A 528 -22.81 -10.65 20.56
N LEU A 529 -22.24 -11.20 19.48
CA LEU A 529 -21.45 -12.44 19.51
C LEU A 529 -20.20 -12.26 20.39
N GLY A 530 -19.49 -11.14 20.22
CA GLY A 530 -18.31 -10.80 21.00
C GLY A 530 -18.60 -10.71 22.50
N LEU A 531 -19.63 -9.95 22.89
CA LEU A 531 -20.04 -9.82 24.30
C LEU A 531 -20.49 -11.16 24.91
N THR A 532 -21.15 -12.01 24.13
CA THR A 532 -21.55 -13.36 24.59
C THR A 532 -20.33 -14.25 24.81
N ARG A 533 -19.35 -14.22 23.90
CA ARG A 533 -18.10 -14.96 24.04
C ARG A 533 -17.25 -14.49 25.23
N LEU A 534 -17.26 -13.19 25.55
CA LEU A 534 -16.61 -12.69 26.77
C LEU A 534 -17.21 -13.30 28.03
N ARG A 535 -18.54 -13.36 28.12
CA ARG A 535 -19.24 -14.00 29.26
C ARG A 535 -18.93 -15.49 29.40
N LEU A 536 -18.63 -16.16 28.29
CA LEU A 536 -18.17 -17.55 28.25
C LEU A 536 -16.66 -17.72 28.52
N GLY A 537 -15.90 -16.64 28.77
CA GLY A 537 -14.44 -16.68 28.95
C GLY A 537 -13.66 -16.95 27.65
N MET A 538 -14.28 -16.86 26.48
CA MET A 538 -13.67 -17.14 25.18
C MET A 538 -13.00 -15.88 24.59
N GLN A 539 -11.98 -15.36 25.27
CA GLN A 539 -11.37 -14.06 24.94
C GLN A 539 -10.89 -13.95 23.48
N ASP A 540 -10.24 -15.00 22.92
CA ASP A 540 -9.78 -15.00 21.52
C ASP A 540 -10.91 -14.84 20.51
N HIS A 541 -11.98 -15.59 20.73
CA HIS A 541 -13.13 -15.58 19.84
C HIS A 541 -13.93 -14.28 20.00
N ALA A 542 -13.89 -13.67 21.20
CA ALA A 542 -14.47 -12.37 21.45
C ALA A 542 -13.66 -11.25 20.78
N PHE A 543 -12.33 -11.32 20.82
CA PHE A 543 -11.44 -10.37 20.12
C PHE A 543 -11.79 -10.29 18.65
N GLU A 544 -11.87 -11.44 17.96
CA GLU A 544 -12.18 -11.45 16.54
C GLU A 544 -13.58 -10.89 16.24
N ALA A 545 -14.57 -11.25 17.05
CA ALA A 545 -15.94 -10.77 16.85
C ALA A 545 -16.09 -9.26 17.12
N LEU A 546 -15.53 -8.74 18.20
CA LEU A 546 -15.58 -7.31 18.51
C LEU A 546 -14.76 -6.48 17.51
N ARG A 547 -13.59 -6.98 17.09
CA ARG A 547 -12.79 -6.37 16.02
C ARG A 547 -13.61 -6.25 14.73
N GLN A 548 -14.30 -7.32 14.33
CA GLN A 548 -15.14 -7.29 13.12
C GLN A 548 -16.34 -6.34 13.28
N ALA A 549 -16.93 -6.22 14.47
CA ALA A 549 -17.98 -5.24 14.73
C ALA A 549 -17.50 -3.79 14.54
N VAL A 550 -16.34 -3.44 15.10
CA VAL A 550 -15.71 -2.12 14.91
C VAL A 550 -15.35 -1.90 13.44
N ARG A 551 -14.84 -2.91 12.76
CA ARG A 551 -14.50 -2.85 11.34
C ARG A 551 -15.72 -2.52 10.48
N ASN A 552 -16.85 -3.19 10.73
CA ASN A 552 -18.09 -3.01 9.97
C ASN A 552 -18.80 -1.67 10.30
N ASN A 553 -18.68 -1.18 11.54
CA ASN A 553 -19.21 0.13 11.92
C ASN A 553 -18.28 0.83 12.94
N PRO A 554 -17.29 1.59 12.46
CA PRO A 554 -16.30 2.24 13.33
C PRO A 554 -16.82 3.51 14.01
N PHE A 555 -18.07 3.89 13.77
CA PHE A 555 -18.70 5.09 14.34
C PHE A 555 -19.85 4.76 15.29
N GLU A 556 -19.89 3.54 15.83
CA GLU A 556 -20.77 3.18 16.93
C GLU A 556 -19.99 3.18 18.26
N PRO A 557 -20.23 4.17 19.15
CA PRO A 557 -19.52 4.30 20.42
C PRO A 557 -19.54 3.01 21.27
N ALA A 558 -20.66 2.28 21.29
CA ALA A 558 -20.76 1.05 22.07
C ALA A 558 -19.80 -0.05 21.59
N TYR A 559 -19.56 -0.14 20.28
CA TYR A 559 -18.66 -1.14 19.69
C TYR A 559 -17.21 -0.82 20.01
N LEU A 560 -16.82 0.45 19.85
CA LEU A 560 -15.50 0.95 20.19
C LEU A 560 -15.19 0.75 21.69
N ALA A 561 -16.10 1.14 22.58
CA ALA A 561 -15.94 1.01 24.02
C ALA A 561 -15.82 -0.46 24.48
N SER A 562 -16.64 -1.35 23.90
CA SER A 562 -16.57 -2.79 24.21
C SER A 562 -15.26 -3.40 23.76
N PHE A 563 -14.76 -3.00 22.59
CA PHE A 563 -13.47 -3.45 22.10
C PHE A 563 -12.33 -2.89 22.96
N ALA A 564 -12.35 -1.60 23.30
CA ALA A 564 -11.39 -0.97 24.20
C ALA A 564 -11.28 -1.68 25.56
N GLY A 565 -12.41 -2.04 26.17
CA GLY A 565 -12.45 -2.80 27.42
C GLY A 565 -11.73 -4.15 27.30
N LEU A 566 -12.03 -4.92 26.24
CA LEU A 566 -11.33 -6.18 25.99
C LEU A 566 -9.82 -5.98 25.76
N LEU A 567 -9.42 -4.93 25.05
CA LEU A 567 -8.01 -4.64 24.82
C LEU A 567 -7.27 -4.30 26.12
N ALA A 568 -7.92 -3.61 27.05
CA ALA A 568 -7.36 -3.34 28.37
C ALA A 568 -7.13 -4.65 29.14
N ASP A 569 -8.10 -5.56 29.14
CA ASP A 569 -8.00 -6.88 29.79
C ASP A 569 -6.89 -7.75 29.18
N LEU A 570 -6.67 -7.63 27.86
CA LEU A 570 -5.62 -8.33 27.13
C LEU A 570 -4.23 -7.67 27.22
N GLY A 571 -4.12 -6.53 27.91
CA GLY A 571 -2.85 -5.80 28.10
C GLY A 571 -2.41 -4.92 26.91
N PHE A 572 -3.29 -4.65 25.95
CA PHE A 572 -3.02 -3.75 24.81
C PHE A 572 -3.36 -2.29 25.16
N GLY A 573 -2.70 -1.75 26.17
CA GLY A 573 -3.06 -0.47 26.79
C GLY A 573 -3.10 0.72 25.84
N VAL A 574 -2.16 0.84 24.90
CA VAL A 574 -2.16 1.96 23.93
C VAL A 574 -3.38 1.93 23.00
N PHE A 575 -3.74 0.73 22.50
CA PHE A 575 -4.88 0.56 21.63
C PHE A 575 -6.19 0.71 22.39
N ALA A 576 -6.27 0.17 23.62
CA ALA A 576 -7.42 0.33 24.50
C ALA A 576 -7.76 1.81 24.69
N ARG A 577 -6.76 2.65 25.05
CA ARG A 577 -6.95 4.10 25.17
C ARG A 577 -7.39 4.74 23.86
N ALA A 578 -6.77 4.37 22.75
CA ALA A 578 -7.11 4.93 21.43
C ALA A 578 -8.57 4.67 21.04
N PHE A 579 -9.06 3.43 21.23
CA PHE A 579 -10.44 3.08 20.92
C PHE A 579 -11.44 3.68 21.90
N ASP A 580 -11.07 3.84 23.18
CA ASP A 580 -11.90 4.52 24.19
C ASP A 580 -12.04 6.02 23.88
N GLU A 581 -10.92 6.69 23.54
CA GLU A 581 -10.90 8.09 23.11
C GLU A 581 -11.74 8.28 21.85
N GLN A 582 -11.61 7.40 20.86
CA GLN A 582 -12.43 7.41 19.65
C GLN A 582 -13.92 7.23 19.99
N ALA A 583 -14.27 6.32 20.92
CA ALA A 583 -15.66 6.12 21.35
C ALA A 583 -16.25 7.41 21.93
N ALA A 584 -15.47 8.12 22.75
CA ALA A 584 -15.88 9.41 23.31
C ALA A 584 -16.08 10.46 22.22
N ILE A 585 -15.11 10.62 21.29
CA ILE A 585 -15.20 11.60 20.20
C ILE A 585 -16.43 11.34 19.31
N VAL A 586 -16.66 10.08 18.92
CA VAL A 586 -17.81 9.69 18.11
C VAL A 586 -19.12 9.92 18.86
N SER A 587 -19.19 9.59 20.15
CA SER A 587 -20.39 9.83 20.97
C SER A 587 -20.78 11.30 21.01
N LEU A 588 -19.78 12.17 21.15
CA LEU A 588 -19.97 13.63 21.15
C LEU A 588 -20.43 14.14 19.78
N ALA A 589 -19.79 13.69 18.70
CA ALA A 589 -20.18 14.05 17.34
C ALA A 589 -21.64 13.65 17.03
N THR A 590 -22.05 12.45 17.43
CA THR A 590 -23.44 11.98 17.26
C THR A 590 -24.44 12.80 18.08
N ARG A 591 -24.08 13.23 19.30
CA ARG A 591 -24.93 14.13 20.13
C ARG A 591 -25.09 15.53 19.52
N ALA A 592 -24.00 16.08 18.98
CA ALA A 592 -24.03 17.37 18.30
C ALA A 592 -24.93 17.35 17.06
N VAL A 593 -24.95 16.25 16.30
CA VAL A 593 -25.81 16.07 15.12
C VAL A 593 -27.28 15.80 15.48
N SER A 594 -27.54 15.14 16.61
CA SER A 594 -28.90 14.78 17.06
C SER A 594 -29.59 15.84 17.93
N GLY A 595 -28.91 16.94 18.29
CA GLY A 595 -29.50 18.04 19.06
C GLY A 595 -29.77 17.72 20.54
N ALA A 596 -29.17 16.66 21.08
CA ALA A 596 -29.34 16.28 22.49
C ALA A 596 -28.54 17.23 23.41
N PRO A 597 -29.11 17.77 24.51
CA PRO A 597 -28.41 18.72 25.37
C PRO A 597 -27.22 18.08 26.08
N GLY A 598 -26.01 18.59 25.81
CA GLY A 598 -24.78 18.22 26.52
C GLY A 598 -24.46 19.22 27.64
N GLY A 599 -24.00 18.74 28.79
CA GLY A 599 -23.55 19.60 29.90
C GLY A 599 -22.23 20.32 29.59
N GLY A 600 -21.97 21.44 30.28
CA GLY A 600 -20.79 22.28 30.05
C GLY A 600 -19.43 21.61 30.30
N GLU A 601 -19.37 20.60 31.19
CA GLU A 601 -18.15 19.80 31.42
C GLU A 601 -17.82 18.87 30.25
N ASP A 602 -18.82 18.32 29.56
CA ASP A 602 -18.64 17.43 28.40
C ASP A 602 -18.05 18.19 27.21
N HIS A 603 -18.46 19.44 27.00
CA HIS A 603 -17.90 20.31 25.95
C HIS A 603 -16.45 20.69 26.23
N ALA A 604 -16.09 21.02 27.48
CA ALA A 604 -14.71 21.36 27.83
C ALA A 604 -13.76 20.16 27.72
N ARG A 605 -14.20 18.96 28.15
CA ARG A 605 -13.44 17.73 28.00
C ARG A 605 -13.30 17.33 26.52
N ALA A 606 -14.35 17.49 25.74
CA ALA A 606 -14.34 17.25 24.30
C ALA A 606 -13.39 18.22 23.56
N ALA A 607 -13.45 19.51 23.86
CA ALA A 607 -12.54 20.50 23.30
C ALA A 607 -11.08 20.21 23.68
N ALA A 608 -10.82 19.75 24.91
CA ALA A 608 -9.48 19.35 25.35
C ALA A 608 -8.98 18.08 24.64
N ILE A 609 -9.83 17.06 24.46
CA ILE A 609 -9.50 15.84 23.70
C ILE A 609 -9.25 16.19 22.24
N LEU A 610 -10.14 16.95 21.60
CA LEU A 610 -10.00 17.42 20.22
C LEU A 610 -8.74 18.28 20.05
N GLN A 611 -8.43 19.20 20.96
CA GLN A 611 -7.17 19.95 20.96
C GLN A 611 -5.94 19.04 21.09
N SER A 612 -6.01 18.01 21.94
CA SER A 612 -4.89 17.07 22.14
C SER A 612 -4.56 16.23 20.91
N VAL A 613 -5.54 16.02 20.01
CA VAL A 613 -5.36 15.36 18.71
C VAL A 613 -5.26 16.34 17.53
N GLY A 614 -5.11 17.65 17.80
CA GLY A 614 -4.87 18.70 16.80
C GLY A 614 -6.12 19.18 16.05
N ILE A 615 -7.32 18.90 16.57
CA ILE A 615 -8.60 19.30 15.99
C ILE A 615 -9.05 20.65 16.57
N ALA A 616 -9.21 21.65 15.71
CA ALA A 616 -9.74 22.95 16.08
C ALA A 616 -11.27 22.92 16.06
N TRP A 617 -11.91 22.72 17.22
CA TRP A 617 -13.34 22.98 17.36
C TRP A 617 -13.59 24.49 17.41
N GLY A 618 -14.12 25.07 16.32
CA GLY A 618 -14.53 26.47 16.30
C GLY A 618 -15.80 26.70 17.13
N PRO A 619 -15.84 27.71 18.02
CA PRO A 619 -17.09 28.12 18.65
C PRO A 619 -17.90 28.92 17.64
N GLY A 620 -18.97 28.34 17.09
CA GLY A 620 -19.83 29.11 16.19
C GLY A 620 -20.79 28.28 15.36
N GLU A 621 -21.92 27.92 15.98
CA GLU A 621 -23.28 28.08 15.45
C GLU A 621 -24.22 27.48 16.51
N GLU A 622 -24.77 28.34 17.39
CA GLU A 622 -25.93 27.94 18.18
C GLU A 622 -27.05 27.55 17.19
N PRO A 623 -27.74 26.42 17.38
CA PRO A 623 -28.89 26.09 16.55
C PRO A 623 -29.94 27.19 16.69
N SER A 624 -30.29 27.78 15.56
CA SER A 624 -31.41 28.72 15.42
C SER A 624 -32.65 28.13 16.12
N ARG A 625 -33.23 28.89 17.07
CA ARG A 625 -34.48 28.52 17.76
C ARG A 625 -35.73 28.82 16.92
N ASP A 626 -35.59 28.98 15.62
CA ASP A 626 -36.70 29.25 14.69
C ASP A 626 -37.32 27.92 14.21
N PRO A 627 -38.55 27.57 14.65
CA PRO A 627 -39.18 26.30 14.29
C PRO A 627 -39.60 26.22 12.81
N ASP A 628 -39.59 27.32 12.07
CA ASP A 628 -40.11 27.38 10.69
C ASP A 628 -39.02 27.20 9.60
N LYS A 629 -37.79 26.82 9.99
CA LYS A 629 -36.69 26.54 9.06
C LYS A 629 -36.00 25.19 9.30
N ALA A 630 -36.79 24.13 9.48
CA ALA A 630 -36.33 22.74 9.48
C ALA A 630 -36.56 22.06 8.13
#